data_AF-A0A6V8QB83-F1
#
_entry.id   AF-A0A6V8QB83-F1
#
_cell.length_a   1.000
_cell.length_b   1.000
_cell.length_c   1.000
_cell.angle_alpha   90.00
_cell.angle_beta   90.00
_cell.angle_gamma   90.00
#
_symmetry.space_group_name_H-M   'P 1'
#
loop_
_entity.id
_entity.type
_entity.pdbx_description
1 polymer ?
#
loop_
_entity_poly.entity_id
_entity_poly.type
_entity_poly.pdbx_seq_one_letter_code
_entity_poly.pdbx_strand_id
1 'polypeptide(L)'
;MEDFGGYYVLTEEDDPLYRDEFISACRRTGVRIVEVAPQKLLEKEPYLTSRIKRSYRIQDKAIDLLRFCVLNGYDASLRRDEVRTYTELQGITIIDAFIR
;
A
#
# COMPACT_ATOMS: atom_id res chain seq x y z
N MET A 1 -5.72 -8.83 -6.11
CA MET A 1 -5.20 -7.45 -6.24
C MET A 1 -6.05 -6.78 -7.28
N GLU A 2 -6.79 -5.80 -6.83
CA GLU A 2 -7.84 -5.17 -7.61
C GLU A 2 -7.31 -3.83 -8.12
N ASP A 3 -7.50 -3.58 -9.42
CA ASP A 3 -6.93 -2.43 -10.11
C ASP A 3 -7.81 -1.18 -10.00
N PHE A 4 -7.99 -0.69 -8.78
CA PHE A 4 -8.74 0.54 -8.53
C PHE A 4 -7.91 1.79 -8.82
N GLY A 5 -6.59 1.68 -8.67
CA GLY A 5 -5.72 2.84 -8.60
C GLY A 5 -5.56 3.43 -7.21
N GLY A 6 -4.98 4.63 -7.19
CA GLY A 6 -5.00 5.53 -6.06
C GLY A 6 -4.93 6.98 -6.51
N TYR A 7 -5.45 7.87 -5.68
CA TYR A 7 -5.25 9.31 -5.81
C TYR A 7 -4.45 9.82 -4.62
N TYR A 8 -3.38 10.54 -4.89
CA TYR A 8 -2.70 11.38 -3.91
C TYR A 8 -3.30 12.79 -3.99
N VAL A 9 -3.85 13.29 -2.88
CA VAL A 9 -4.60 14.54 -2.81
C VAL A 9 -3.91 15.45 -1.82
N LEU A 10 -3.64 16.69 -2.24
CA LEU A 10 -3.09 17.75 -1.40
C LEU A 10 -4.21 18.76 -1.12
N THR A 11 -4.49 18.99 0.16
CA THR A 11 -5.46 19.95 0.67
C THR A 11 -4.77 21.26 1.08
N GLU A 12 -5.56 22.22 1.56
CA GLU A 12 -5.05 23.49 2.09
C GLU A 12 -4.16 23.31 3.33
N GLU A 13 -4.41 22.27 4.12
CA GLU A 13 -3.77 22.02 5.43
C GLU A 13 -2.46 21.24 5.32
N ASP A 14 -2.18 20.67 4.14
CA ASP A 14 -0.99 19.87 3.91
C ASP A 14 0.25 20.72 3.62
N ASP A 15 1.42 20.22 4.01
CA ASP A 15 2.71 20.85 3.71
C ASP A 15 3.01 20.82 2.20
N PRO A 16 3.15 21.98 1.54
CA PRO A 16 3.45 22.03 0.11
C PRO A 16 4.84 21.50 -0.25
N LEU A 17 5.79 21.45 0.67
CA LEU A 17 7.14 20.94 0.42
C LEU A 17 7.14 19.41 0.29
N TYR A 18 6.37 18.72 1.13
CA TYR A 18 6.26 17.26 1.08
C TYR A 18 5.73 16.78 -0.28
N ARG A 19 4.86 17.55 -0.94
CA ARG A 19 4.38 17.25 -2.29
C ARG A 19 5.51 17.12 -3.30
N ASP A 20 6.48 18.02 -3.28
CA ASP A 20 7.58 18.01 -4.24
C ASP A 20 8.54 16.84 -3.97
N GLU A 21 8.78 16.53 -2.70
CA GLU A 21 9.52 15.34 -2.28
C GLU A 21 8.83 14.06 -2.75
N PHE A 22 7.51 13.95 -2.55
CA PHE A 22 6.70 12.81 -2.97
C PHE A 22 6.75 12.59 -4.49
N ILE A 23 6.50 13.64 -5.29
CA ILE A 23 6.56 13.55 -6.75
C ILE A 23 7.97 13.19 -7.23
N SER A 24 8.99 13.80 -6.63
CA SER A 24 10.39 13.50 -6.95
C SER A 24 10.73 12.05 -6.61
N ALA A 25 10.27 11.52 -5.48
CA ALA A 25 10.42 10.13 -5.10
C ALA A 25 9.73 9.20 -6.11
N CYS A 26 8.48 9.47 -6.48
CA CYS A 26 7.76 8.67 -7.49
C CYS A 26 8.53 8.60 -8.82
N ARG A 27 9.08 9.73 -9.28
CA ARG A 27 9.88 9.78 -10.52
C ARG A 27 11.17 8.96 -10.39
N ARG A 28 11.86 9.04 -9.26
CA ARG A 28 13.09 8.27 -9.01
C ARG A 28 12.86 6.77 -8.92
N THR A 29 11.71 6.34 -8.38
CA THR A 29 11.40 4.91 -8.19
C THR A 29 10.62 4.29 -9.36
N GLY A 30 10.28 5.08 -10.38
CA GLY A 30 9.50 4.61 -11.53
C GLY A 30 8.01 4.45 -11.26
N VAL A 31 7.49 4.99 -10.15
CA VAL A 31 6.05 5.04 -9.89
C VAL A 31 5.42 6.06 -10.84
N ARG A 32 4.53 5.58 -11.71
CA ARG A 32 3.77 6.44 -12.62
C ARG A 32 2.87 7.37 -11.80
N ILE A 33 3.03 8.66 -12.00
CA ILE A 33 2.25 9.72 -11.38
C ILE A 33 1.78 10.71 -12.45
N VAL A 34 0.48 11.02 -12.46
CA VAL A 34 -0.14 11.93 -13.43
C VAL A 34 -1.00 12.94 -12.68
N GLU A 35 -0.76 14.23 -12.88
CA GLU A 35 -1.59 15.27 -12.27
C GLU A 35 -3.00 15.23 -12.86
N VAL A 36 -4.00 15.40 -11.99
CA VAL A 36 -5.42 15.41 -12.33
C VAL A 36 -6.01 16.70 -11.80
N ALA A 37 -6.82 17.38 -12.62
CA ALA A 37 -7.53 18.57 -12.17
C ALA A 37 -8.52 18.21 -11.04
N PRO A 38 -8.55 18.95 -9.93
CA PRO A 38 -9.45 18.65 -8.81
C PRO A 38 -10.92 18.49 -9.18
N GLN A 39 -11.40 19.31 -10.13
CA GLN A 39 -12.77 19.20 -10.64
C GLN A 39 -13.07 17.83 -11.26
N LYS A 40 -12.15 17.30 -12.08
CA LYS A 40 -12.29 15.97 -12.68
C LYS A 40 -12.22 14.85 -11.65
N LEU A 41 -11.47 15.07 -10.56
CA LEU A 41 -11.44 14.13 -9.45
C LEU A 41 -12.78 14.12 -8.71
N LEU A 42 -13.35 15.29 -8.41
CA LEU A 42 -14.65 15.41 -7.73
C LEU A 42 -15.81 14.87 -8.58
N GLU A 43 -15.77 14.99 -9.90
CA GLU A 43 -16.74 14.34 -10.80
C GLU A 43 -16.73 12.82 -10.64
N LYS A 44 -15.56 12.24 -10.38
CA LYS A 44 -15.40 10.79 -10.21
C LYS A 44 -15.64 10.33 -8.77
N GLU A 45 -15.17 11.10 -7.80
CA GLU A 45 -15.23 10.83 -6.36
C GLU A 45 -15.98 11.97 -5.65
N PRO A 46 -17.32 12.04 -5.80
CA PRO A 46 -18.12 13.19 -5.36
C PRO A 46 -18.19 13.38 -3.85
N TYR A 47 -17.80 12.37 -3.07
CA TYR A 47 -17.77 12.42 -1.61
C TYR A 47 -16.43 12.92 -1.05
N LEU A 48 -15.45 13.24 -1.90
CA LEU A 48 -14.19 13.83 -1.49
C LEU A 48 -14.40 15.30 -1.06
N THR A 49 -13.53 15.82 -0.19
CA THR A 49 -13.54 17.25 0.17
C THR A 49 -13.33 18.12 -1.07
N SER A 50 -14.02 19.26 -1.17
CA SER A 50 -13.81 20.22 -2.25
C SER A 50 -12.58 21.12 -2.05
N ARG A 51 -11.94 21.07 -0.86
CA ARG A 51 -10.78 21.89 -0.49
C ARG A 51 -9.45 21.31 -1.00
N ILE A 52 -9.40 20.97 -2.28
CA ILE A 52 -8.24 20.31 -2.92
C ILE A 52 -7.40 21.36 -3.66
N LYS A 53 -6.12 21.46 -3.32
CA LYS A 53 -5.14 22.28 -4.04
C LYS A 53 -4.59 21.60 -5.29
N ARG A 54 -4.23 20.33 -5.16
CA ARG A 54 -3.62 19.50 -6.21
C ARG A 54 -4.03 18.04 -6.03
N SER A 55 -4.14 17.32 -7.12
CA SER A 55 -4.41 15.88 -7.09
C SER A 55 -3.63 15.14 -8.15
N TYR A 56 -3.23 13.91 -7.85
CA TYR A 56 -2.43 13.08 -8.74
C TYR A 56 -2.97 11.66 -8.74
N ARG A 57 -3.07 11.05 -9.93
CA ARG A 57 -3.35 9.63 -10.09
C ARG A 57 -2.03 8.86 -10.00
N ILE A 58 -2.00 7.86 -9.13
CA ILE A 58 -0.87 6.92 -8.95
C ILE A 58 -1.32 5.50 -9.23
N GLN A 59 -0.40 4.63 -9.66
CA GLN A 59 -0.69 3.26 -10.11
C GLN A 59 -0.90 2.25 -8.96
N ASP A 60 -1.58 2.66 -7.90
CA ASP A 60 -1.83 1.82 -6.73
C ASP A 60 -2.89 0.76 -7.00
N LYS A 61 -2.93 -0.26 -6.14
CA LYS A 61 -3.90 -1.35 -6.19
C LYS A 61 -4.34 -1.68 -4.77
N ALA A 62 -5.55 -2.20 -4.63
CA ALA A 62 -6.01 -2.75 -3.36
C ALA A 62 -5.72 -4.25 -3.30
N ILE A 63 -5.62 -4.76 -2.08
CA ILE A 63 -5.59 -6.19 -1.79
C ILE A 63 -6.41 -6.46 -0.53
N ASP A 64 -7.19 -7.54 -0.55
CA ASP A 64 -7.75 -8.10 0.67
C ASP A 64 -6.62 -8.75 1.48
N LEU A 65 -6.18 -8.06 2.54
CA LEU A 65 -5.07 -8.48 3.37
C LEU A 65 -5.35 -9.78 4.12
N LEU A 66 -6.58 -10.00 4.61
CA LEU A 66 -6.92 -11.21 5.34
C LEU A 66 -6.86 -12.42 4.39
N ARG A 67 -7.50 -12.29 3.22
CA ARG A 67 -7.44 -13.33 2.19
C ARG A 67 -6.02 -13.61 1.74
N PHE A 68 -5.20 -12.57 1.55
CA PHE A 68 -3.80 -12.71 1.18
C PHE A 68 -3.01 -13.51 2.23
N CYS A 69 -3.14 -13.18 3.52
CA CYS A 69 -2.48 -13.92 4.59
C CYS A 69 -2.88 -15.40 4.63
N VAL A 70 -4.18 -15.69 4.52
CA VAL A 70 -4.69 -17.08 4.50
C VAL A 70 -4.15 -17.83 3.29
N LEU A 71 -4.13 -17.21 2.11
CA LEU A 71 -3.62 -17.84 0.89
C LEU A 71 -2.11 -18.11 0.95
N ASN A 72 -1.32 -17.24 1.57
CA ASN A 72 0.10 -17.53 1.80
C ASN A 72 0.31 -18.73 2.73
N GLY A 73 -0.47 -18.83 3.82
CA GLY A 73 -0.42 -20.00 4.71
C GLY A 73 -0.86 -21.28 3.99
N TYR A 74 -1.91 -21.20 3.18
CA TYR A 74 -2.37 -22.32 2.36
C TYR A 74 -1.31 -22.76 1.34
N ASP A 75 -0.67 -21.83 0.64
CA ASP A 75 0.40 -22.08 -0.31
C ASP A 75 1.61 -22.80 0.33
N ALA A 76 1.97 -22.42 1.56
CA ALA A 76 2.97 -23.12 2.37
C ALA A 76 2.54 -24.57 2.69
N SER A 77 1.29 -24.78 3.13
CA SER A 77 0.77 -26.11 3.43
C SER A 77 0.81 -27.08 2.23
N LEU A 78 0.70 -26.57 1.00
CA LEU A 78 0.80 -27.37 -0.22
C LEU A 78 2.25 -27.85 -0.50
N ARG A 79 3.25 -27.14 0.01
CA ARG A 79 4.69 -27.41 -0.19
C ARG A 79 5.31 -28.30 0.89
N ARG A 80 4.48 -28.93 1.73
CA ARG A 80 4.88 -29.71 2.92
C ARG A 80 5.45 -28.86 4.07
N ASP A 81 5.30 -27.54 4.01
CA ASP A 81 5.56 -26.68 5.16
C ASP A 81 4.39 -26.77 6.16
N GLU A 82 4.66 -26.51 7.44
CA GLU A 82 3.65 -26.61 8.51
C GLU A 82 3.21 -25.21 8.97
N VAL A 83 1.90 -24.94 8.91
CA VAL A 83 1.31 -23.72 9.47
C VAL A 83 0.60 -24.07 10.77
N ARG A 84 1.15 -23.60 11.90
CA ARG A 84 0.60 -23.83 13.23
C ARG A 84 -0.16 -22.62 13.73
N THR A 85 -1.49 -22.68 13.70
CA THR A 85 -2.35 -21.69 14.36
C THR A 85 -2.44 -21.97 15.85
N TYR A 86 -2.81 -20.96 16.65
CA TYR A 86 -2.98 -21.08 18.11
C TYR A 86 -1.75 -21.64 18.86
N THR A 87 -0.55 -21.42 18.32
CA THR A 87 0.70 -21.91 18.91
C THR A 87 1.54 -20.71 19.35
N GLU A 88 1.75 -20.59 20.65
CA GLU A 88 2.57 -19.52 21.23
C GLU A 88 4.06 -19.90 21.18
N LEU A 89 4.91 -18.97 20.74
CA LEU A 89 6.36 -19.12 20.74
C LEU A 89 6.89 -18.89 22.16
N GLN A 90 7.40 -19.94 22.82
CA GLN A 90 7.95 -19.86 24.19
C GLN A 90 9.42 -19.44 24.25
N GLY A 91 10.17 -19.63 23.17
CA GLY A 91 11.60 -19.34 23.12
C GLY A 91 12.20 -19.70 21.77
N ILE A 92 13.40 -19.19 21.51
CA ILE A 92 14.17 -19.45 20.28
C ILE A 92 15.54 -19.98 20.71
N THR A 93 15.95 -21.13 20.17
CA THR A 93 17.28 -21.70 20.43
C THR A 93 18.22 -21.34 19.30
N ILE A 94 19.42 -20.85 19.66
CA ILE A 94 20.47 -20.50 18.68
C ILE A 94 21.71 -21.32 18.99
N ILE A 95 22.21 -22.07 18.00
CA ILE A 95 23.42 -22.90 18.10
C ILE A 95 24.30 -22.56 16.91
N ASP A 96 25.57 -22.23 17.15
CA ASP A 96 26.55 -21.87 16.11
C ASP A 96 26.06 -20.79 15.14
N ALA A 97 25.33 -19.79 15.67
CA ALA A 97 24.67 -18.71 14.92
C ALA A 97 23.50 -19.12 14.01
N PHE A 98 22.93 -20.32 14.19
CA PHE A 98 21.72 -20.79 13.49
C PHE A 98 20.54 -20.97 14.45
N ILE A 99 19.34 -20.59 13.98
CA ILE A 99 18.07 -20.90 14.67
C ILE A 99 17.78 -22.39 14.49
N ARG A 100 17.51 -23.07 15.59
CA ARG A 100 17.09 -24.48 15.64
C ARG A 100 15.73 -24.62 16.28
#